data_AF-A0A522SGX9-F1
#
_entry.id   AF-A0A522SGX9-F1
#
_cell.length_a   1.000
_cell.length_b   1.000
_cell.length_c   1.000
_cell.angle_alpha   90.00
_cell.angle_beta   90.00
_cell.angle_gamma   90.00
#
_symmetry.space_group_name_H-M   'P 1'
#
loop_
_entity.id
_entity.type
_entity.pdbx_description
1 polymer ?
#
loop_
_entity_poly.entity_id
_entity_poly.type
_entity_poly.pdbx_seq_one_letter_code
_entity_poly.pdbx_strand_id
1 'polypeptide(L)'
;MTDTPRVTPEQIDACIVKEQYHRFAGTTLTVCALTLRNGYTVTGESASVTAAGFNAEIGRKIAREDARDKIWALEGYLLREQLHRASPRTY
;
A
#
# COMPACT_ATOMS: atom_id res chain seq x y z
N MET A 1 0.25 27.26 16.61
CA MET A 1 0.48 25.79 16.59
C MET A 1 1.28 25.51 15.33
N THR A 2 2.54 25.09 15.46
CA THR A 2 3.35 24.68 14.30
C THR A 2 2.82 23.34 13.82
N ASP A 3 2.20 23.30 12.65
CA ASP A 3 1.69 22.07 12.05
C ASP A 3 2.88 21.19 11.65
N THR A 4 3.00 20.02 12.28
CA THR A 4 4.10 19.08 11.99
C THR A 4 3.72 18.27 10.74
N PRO A 5 4.55 18.28 9.69
CA PRO A 5 4.27 17.53 8.47
C PRO A 5 4.22 16.04 8.79
N ARG A 6 3.10 15.40 8.43
CA ARG A 6 2.86 13.97 8.64
C ARG A 6 2.02 13.41 7.50
N VAL A 7 2.19 12.12 7.24
CA VAL A 7 1.31 11.36 6.35
C VAL A 7 0.11 10.87 7.17
N THR A 8 -1.11 11.00 6.64
CA THR A 8 -2.34 10.53 7.29
C THR A 8 -2.95 9.34 6.55
N PRO A 9 -3.77 8.50 7.22
CA PRO A 9 -4.49 7.42 6.57
C PRO A 9 -5.31 7.86 5.35
N GLU A 10 -5.97 9.02 5.44
CA GLU A 10 -6.80 9.57 4.38
C GLU A 10 -5.96 9.95 3.15
N GLN A 11 -4.73 10.45 3.36
CA GLN A 11 -3.80 10.74 2.27
C GLN A 11 -3.35 9.46 1.57
N ILE A 12 -3.09 8.39 2.33
CA ILE A 12 -2.76 7.07 1.75
C ILE A 12 -3.90 6.56 0.90
N ASP A 13 -5.13 6.59 1.41
CA ASP A 13 -6.30 6.11 0.68
C ASP A 13 -6.58 6.98 -0.56
N ALA A 14 -6.36 8.29 -0.48
CA ALA A 14 -6.49 9.21 -1.61
C ALA A 14 -5.44 8.99 -2.71
N CYS A 15 -4.32 8.31 -2.40
CA CYS A 15 -3.35 7.95 -3.43
C CYS A 15 -3.86 6.81 -4.33
N ILE A 16 -4.77 5.95 -3.86
CA ILE A 16 -5.23 4.76 -4.58
C ILE A 16 -6.36 5.14 -5.55
N VAL A 17 -6.17 4.88 -6.85
CA VAL A 17 -7.18 5.18 -7.88
C VAL A 17 -7.77 3.94 -8.55
N LYS A 18 -7.15 2.77 -8.36
CA LYS A 18 -7.64 1.50 -8.90
C LYS A 18 -7.13 0.33 -8.07
N GLU A 19 -7.95 -0.70 -7.95
CA GLU A 19 -7.57 -1.97 -7.32
C GLU A 19 -7.84 -3.13 -8.28
N GLN A 20 -6.88 -4.04 -8.42
CA GLN A 20 -7.00 -5.27 -9.20
C GLN A 20 -6.53 -6.45 -8.37
N TYR A 21 -7.16 -7.60 -8.56
CA TYR A 21 -6.87 -8.80 -7.78
C TYR A 21 -6.65 -9.98 -8.71
N HIS A 22 -5.63 -10.77 -8.42
CA HIS A 22 -5.38 -12.02 -9.11
C HIS A 22 -5.21 -13.15 -8.09
N ARG A 23 -5.87 -14.27 -8.36
CA ARG A 23 -5.68 -15.52 -7.62
C ARG A 23 -5.14 -16.57 -8.58
N PHE A 24 -4.04 -17.20 -8.20
CA PHE A 24 -3.45 -18.27 -8.99
C PHE A 24 -4.25 -19.57 -8.78
N ALA A 25 -4.67 -20.19 -9.88
CA ALA A 25 -5.47 -21.42 -9.84
C ALA A 25 -4.74 -22.53 -9.07
N GLY A 26 -5.48 -23.29 -8.25
CA GLY A 26 -4.90 -24.35 -7.41
C GLY A 26 -4.13 -23.85 -6.18
N THR A 27 -4.06 -22.54 -5.93
CA THR A 27 -3.35 -21.97 -4.78
C THR A 27 -4.29 -21.26 -3.80
N THR A 28 -3.73 -20.89 -2.65
CA THR A 28 -4.33 -19.98 -1.66
C THR A 28 -3.80 -18.55 -1.80
N LEU A 29 -2.95 -18.27 -2.81
CA LEU A 29 -2.30 -16.99 -3.04
C LEU A 29 -3.25 -16.01 -3.74
N THR A 30 -3.47 -14.86 -3.11
CA THR A 30 -4.13 -13.70 -3.71
C THR A 30 -3.17 -12.54 -3.75
N VAL A 31 -2.98 -11.96 -4.94
CA VAL A 31 -2.23 -10.72 -5.14
C VAL A 31 -3.20 -9.58 -5.37
N CYS A 32 -2.98 -8.47 -4.67
CA CYS A 32 -3.63 -7.18 -4.90
C CYS A 32 -2.64 -6.26 -5.61
N ALA A 33 -3.10 -5.57 -6.66
CA ALA A 33 -2.37 -4.50 -7.32
C ALA A 33 -3.16 -3.20 -7.17
N LEU A 34 -2.58 -2.24 -6.46
CA LEU A 34 -3.11 -0.89 -6.27
C LEU A 34 -2.41 0.05 -7.26
N THR A 35 -3.17 0.67 -8.15
CA THR A 35 -2.66 1.77 -9.00
C THR A 35 -2.82 3.07 -8.25
N LEU A 36 -1.73 3.84 -8.14
CA LEU A 36 -1.70 5.13 -7.48
C LEU A 36 -1.99 6.27 -8.48
N ARG A 37 -2.41 7.43 -7.97
CA ARG A 37 -2.74 8.64 -8.75
C ARG A 37 -1.60 9.15 -9.65
N ASN A 38 -0.36 8.80 -9.34
CA ASN A 38 0.82 9.13 -10.15
C ASN A 38 1.16 8.06 -11.20
N GLY A 39 0.34 7.01 -11.33
CA GLY A 39 0.56 5.89 -12.26
C GLY A 39 1.43 4.77 -11.71
N TYR A 40 2.03 4.92 -10.52
CA TYR A 40 2.82 3.85 -9.89
C TYR A 40 1.91 2.71 -9.43
N THR A 41 2.40 1.47 -9.49
CA THR A 41 1.66 0.30 -9.01
C THR A 41 2.35 -0.27 -7.77
N VAL A 42 1.57 -0.48 -6.72
CA VAL A 42 2.00 -1.15 -5.49
C VAL A 42 1.28 -2.47 -5.39
N THR A 43 2.02 -3.55 -5.14
CA THR A 43 1.45 -4.88 -4.96
C THR A 43 1.49 -5.32 -3.51
N GLY A 44 0.48 -6.08 -3.13
CA GLY A 44 0.44 -6.80 -1.87
C GLY A 44 -0.14 -8.19 -2.03
N GLU A 45 0.03 -9.01 -1.02
CA GLU A 45 -0.25 -10.44 -1.14
C GLU A 45 -0.83 -11.04 0.14
N SER A 46 -1.53 -12.15 -0.03
CA SER A 46 -1.94 -13.03 1.05
C SER A 46 -1.85 -14.47 0.59
N ALA A 47 -1.49 -15.36 1.50
CA ALA A 47 -1.51 -16.80 1.26
C ALA A 47 -1.97 -17.53 2.53
N SER A 48 -3.06 -18.28 2.43
CA SER A 48 -3.49 -19.17 3.52
C SER A 48 -2.61 -20.41 3.57
N VAL A 49 -2.29 -20.89 4.77
CA VAL A 49 -1.42 -22.06 4.99
C VAL A 49 -2.02 -23.34 4.41
N THR A 50 -3.36 -23.44 4.36
CA THR A 50 -4.05 -24.62 3.84
C THR A 50 -5.23 -24.24 2.96
N ALA A 51 -5.60 -25.14 2.03
CA ALA A 51 -6.78 -24.95 1.18
C ALA A 51 -8.09 -24.98 1.98
N ALA A 52 -8.17 -25.81 3.03
CA ALA A 52 -9.36 -25.90 3.88
C ALA A 52 -9.62 -24.60 4.66
N GLY A 53 -8.56 -23.90 5.06
CA GLY A 53 -8.63 -22.59 5.72
C GLY A 53 -8.64 -21.41 4.75
N PHE A 54 -8.83 -21.62 3.45
CA PHE A 54 -8.84 -20.53 2.48
C PHE A 54 -10.19 -19.83 2.44
N ASN A 55 -10.17 -18.50 2.58
CA ASN A 55 -11.32 -17.63 2.35
C ASN A 55 -10.89 -16.50 1.40
N ALA A 56 -11.56 -16.39 0.25
CA ALA A 56 -11.20 -15.43 -0.79
C ALA A 56 -11.39 -13.97 -0.36
N GLU A 57 -12.40 -13.67 0.44
CA GLU A 57 -12.66 -12.31 0.93
C GLU A 57 -11.60 -11.87 1.93
N ILE A 58 -11.24 -12.76 2.87
CA ILE A 58 -10.17 -12.52 3.83
C ILE A 58 -8.84 -12.34 3.11
N GLY A 59 -8.53 -13.19 2.12
CA GLY A 59 -7.32 -13.06 1.32
C GLY A 59 -7.24 -11.73 0.56
N ARG A 60 -8.34 -11.30 -0.06
CA ARG A 60 -8.37 -9.99 -0.73
C ARG A 60 -8.15 -8.83 0.26
N LYS A 61 -8.78 -8.89 1.43
CA LYS A 61 -8.61 -7.89 2.48
C LYS A 61 -7.14 -7.80 2.92
N ILE A 62 -6.52 -8.92 3.26
CA ILE A 62 -5.11 -8.97 3.69
C ILE A 62 -4.17 -8.48 2.58
N ALA A 63 -4.37 -8.96 1.34
CA ALA A 63 -3.53 -8.54 0.22
C ALA A 63 -3.65 -7.04 -0.07
N ARG A 64 -4.84 -6.45 0.13
CA ARG A 64 -5.05 -5.01 0.02
C ARG A 64 -4.37 -4.25 1.15
N GLU A 65 -4.51 -4.71 2.39
CA GLU A 65 -3.87 -4.11 3.56
C GLU A 65 -2.35 -4.12 3.41
N ASP A 66 -1.75 -5.24 3.01
CA ASP A 66 -0.31 -5.35 2.72
C ASP A 66 0.14 -4.37 1.62
N ALA A 67 -0.62 -4.25 0.53
CA ALA A 67 -0.33 -3.27 -0.52
C ALA A 67 -0.43 -1.83 0.00
N ARG A 68 -1.45 -1.53 0.82
CA ARG A 68 -1.70 -0.20 1.39
C ARG A 68 -0.61 0.21 2.37
N ASP A 69 -0.15 -0.71 3.21
CA ASP A 69 0.91 -0.44 4.18
C ASP A 69 2.24 -0.09 3.50
N LYS A 70 2.52 -0.68 2.33
CA LYS A 70 3.69 -0.29 1.50
C LYS A 70 3.60 1.15 0.99
N ILE A 71 2.39 1.66 0.71
CA ILE A 71 2.20 3.08 0.32
C ILE A 71 2.63 4.00 1.47
N TRP A 72 2.46 3.59 2.73
CA TRP A 72 2.90 4.38 3.89
C TRP A 72 4.39 4.69 3.85
N ALA A 73 5.22 3.68 3.55
CA ALA A 73 6.66 3.86 3.41
C ALA A 73 7.02 4.78 2.24
N LEU A 74 6.30 4.66 1.12
CA LEU A 74 6.51 5.50 -0.07
C LEU A 74 6.17 6.97 0.18
N GLU A 75 5.00 7.26 0.76
CA GLU A 75 4.57 8.62 1.06
C GLU A 75 5.44 9.24 2.18
N GLY A 76 5.89 8.44 3.15
CA GLY A 76 6.83 8.89 4.17
C GLY A 76 8.18 9.30 3.58
N TYR A 77 8.73 8.50 2.66
CA TYR A 77 9.95 8.84 1.93
C TYR A 77 9.76 10.09 1.06
N LEU A 78 8.67 10.16 0.30
CA LEU A 78 8.36 11.30 -0.56
C LEU A 78 8.24 12.60 0.24
N LEU A 79 7.56 12.57 1.39
CA LEU A 79 7.47 13.72 2.29
C LEU A 79 8.85 14.13 2.80
N ARG A 80 9.69 13.17 3.21
CA ARG A 80 11.07 13.48 3.66
C ARG A 80 11.90 14.13 2.55
N GLU A 81 11.79 13.63 1.33
CA GLU A 81 12.48 14.14 0.14
C GLU A 81 12.01 15.57 -0.19
N GLN A 82 10.69 15.83 -0.15
CA GLN A 82 10.13 17.17 -0.35
C GLN A 82 10.67 18.17 0.69
N LEU A 83 10.69 17.77 1.98
CA LEU A 83 11.25 18.59 3.05
C LEU A 83 12.75 18.85 2.85
N HIS A 84 13.51 17.85 2.41
CA HIS A 84 14.94 18.01 2.11
C HIS A 84 15.18 18.98 0.95
N ARG A 85 14.39 18.90 -0.14
CA ARG A 85 14.49 19.83 -1.27
C ARG A 85 14.09 21.26 -0.90
N ALA A 86 13.06 21.43 -0.08
CA ALA A 86 12.60 22.74 0.36
C ALA A 86 13.57 23.42 1.34
N SER A 87 14.25 22.63 2.18
CA SER A 87 15.25 23.12 3.13
C SER A 87 16.23 21.99 3.44
N PRO A 88 17.41 21.96 2.77
CA PRO A 88 18.44 20.95 2.99
C PRO A 88 19.00 21.09 4.39
N ARG A 89 18.39 20.40 5.34
CA ARG A 89 18.83 20.39 6.73
C ARG A 89 19.94 19.36 6.86
N THR A 90 21.17 19.83 7.08
CA THR A 90 22.27 19.00 7.58
C THR A 90 21.86 18.54 8.98
N TYR A 91 21.84 17.23 9.21
CA TYR A 91 21.48 16.66 10.51
C TYR A 91 22.47 17.05 11.60
#